data_AF-A0A2C9W5P1-F1
#
_entry.id   AF-A0A2C9W5P1-F1
#
_cell.length_a   1.000
_cell.length_b   1.000
_cell.length_c   1.000
_cell.angle_alpha   90.00
_cell.angle_beta   90.00
_cell.angle_gamma   90.00
#
_symmetry.space_group_name_H-M   'P 1'
#
loop_
_entity.id
_entity.type
_entity.pdbx_description
1 polymer ?
#
loop_
_entity_poly.entity_id
_entity_poly.type
_entity_poly.pdbx_seq_one_letter_code
_entity_poly.pdbx_strand_id
1 'polypeptide(L)'
;MQLLPLHMDTVFSLPNEADRATYLRSLVQSFGCNYICLWFYLPQPNQSRLYFLDGYYDEETNAIGSSTGSLARRLFDEYRQEVFFIVNDRVPGMAFVNEQLYRELNESELQRMASAAVQQQFYKVIN
;
A
#
# COMPACT_ATOMS: atom_id res chain seq x y z
N MET A 1 -1.45 -21.19 13.15
CA MET A 1 -1.18 -21.14 11.69
C MET A 1 0.06 -20.28 11.52
N GLN A 2 1.23 -20.87 11.32
CA GLN A 2 2.47 -20.12 11.12
C GLN A 2 2.41 -19.52 9.71
N LEU A 3 2.25 -18.20 9.60
CA LEU A 3 2.53 -17.47 8.37
C LEU A 3 4.02 -17.66 8.09
N LEU A 4 4.35 -18.54 7.15
CA LEU A 4 5.74 -18.71 6.72
C LEU A 4 6.19 -17.40 6.05
N PRO A 5 7.29 -16.77 6.51
CA PRO A 5 7.84 -15.52 5.94
C PRO A 5 8.60 -15.79 4.63
N LEU A 6 8.08 -16.64 3.77
CA LEU A 6 8.56 -16.85 2.41
C LEU A 6 7.44 -16.29 1.51
N HIS A 7 7.56 -15.18 0.81
CA HIS A 7 8.73 -14.47 0.31
C HIS A 7 8.10 -13.17 -0.23
N MET A 8 7.82 -12.18 0.63
CA MET A 8 7.15 -10.93 0.21
C MET A 8 7.88 -10.29 -0.97
N ASP A 9 9.20 -10.51 -1.04
CA ASP A 9 10.06 -10.04 -2.11
C ASP A 9 9.88 -10.82 -3.44
N THR A 10 9.12 -11.93 -3.46
CA THR A 10 8.82 -12.70 -4.70
C THR A 10 8.12 -11.80 -5.69
N VAL A 11 7.27 -10.90 -5.18
CA VAL A 11 6.47 -9.97 -5.97
C VAL A 11 7.32 -9.15 -6.94
N PHE A 12 8.57 -8.82 -6.57
CA PHE A 12 9.52 -8.09 -7.41
C PHE A 12 10.13 -8.94 -8.53
N SER A 13 10.12 -10.27 -8.38
CA SER A 13 10.69 -11.22 -9.34
C SER A 13 9.65 -11.77 -10.32
N LEU A 14 8.37 -11.45 -10.14
CA LEU A 14 7.30 -11.91 -11.02
C LEU A 14 7.41 -11.24 -12.40
N PRO A 15 7.34 -12.03 -13.50
CA PRO A 15 7.75 -11.56 -14.82
C PRO A 15 6.76 -10.60 -15.48
N ASN A 16 5.48 -10.62 -15.08
CA ASN A 16 4.44 -9.77 -15.64
C ASN A 16 3.50 -9.23 -14.55
N GLU A 17 2.75 -8.19 -14.91
CA GLU A 17 1.81 -7.49 -14.02
C GLU A 17 0.64 -8.39 -13.59
N ALA A 18 0.17 -9.30 -14.45
CA ALA A 18 -0.96 -10.17 -14.11
C ALA A 18 -0.62 -11.18 -13.00
N ASP A 19 0.57 -11.79 -13.07
CA ASP A 19 1.08 -12.69 -12.03
C ASP A 19 1.26 -11.91 -10.72
N ARG A 20 1.80 -10.68 -10.82
CA ARG A 20 2.01 -9.80 -9.67
C ARG A 20 0.70 -9.39 -9.01
N ALA A 21 -0.30 -8.98 -9.79
CA ALA A 21 -1.64 -8.66 -9.29
C ALA A 21 -2.30 -9.88 -8.62
N THR A 22 -2.15 -11.07 -9.18
CA THR A 22 -2.66 -12.32 -8.59
C THR A 22 -2.00 -12.61 -7.24
N TYR A 23 -0.68 -12.43 -7.15
CA TYR A 23 0.06 -12.59 -5.90
C TYR A 23 -0.32 -11.53 -4.86
N LEU A 24 -0.42 -10.26 -5.25
CA LEU A 24 -0.83 -9.17 -4.35
C LEU A 24 -2.25 -9.40 -3.79
N ARG A 25 -3.18 -9.93 -4.61
CA ARG A 25 -4.51 -10.31 -4.15
C ARG A 25 -4.46 -11.41 -3.09
N SER A 26 -3.65 -12.44 -3.29
CA SER A 26 -3.54 -13.53 -2.31
C SER A 26 -2.94 -13.04 -0.99
N LEU A 27 -1.99 -12.09 -1.03
CA LEU A 27 -1.47 -11.43 0.16
C LEU A 27 -2.54 -10.65 0.90
N VAL A 28 -3.32 -9.83 0.20
CA VAL A 28 -4.45 -9.08 0.79
C VAL A 28 -5.41 -10.00 1.52
N GLN A 29 -5.81 -11.10 0.88
CA GLN A 29 -6.69 -12.11 1.50
C GLN A 29 -6.05 -12.80 2.70
N SER A 30 -4.74 -13.09 2.64
CA SER A 30 -3.99 -13.75 3.71
C SER A 30 -3.79 -12.85 4.94
N PHE A 31 -3.54 -11.56 4.73
CA PHE A 31 -3.37 -10.58 5.81
C PHE A 31 -4.70 -9.99 6.30
N GLY A 32 -5.79 -10.18 5.56
CA GLY A 32 -7.09 -9.59 5.88
C GLY A 32 -7.08 -8.06 5.79
N CYS A 33 -6.24 -7.49 4.93
CA CYS A 33 -6.16 -6.05 4.70
C CYS A 33 -6.95 -5.64 3.46
N ASN A 34 -7.49 -4.41 3.44
CA ASN A 34 -8.33 -3.97 2.32
C ASN A 34 -7.52 -3.57 1.07
N TYR A 35 -6.20 -3.40 1.20
CA TYR A 35 -5.33 -3.04 0.11
C TYR A 35 -3.87 -3.43 0.38
N ILE A 36 -3.08 -3.45 -0.69
CA ILE A 36 -1.63 -3.56 -0.64
C ILE A 36 -1.03 -2.70 -1.75
N CYS A 37 0.09 -2.04 -1.47
CA CYS A 37 0.86 -1.33 -2.46
C CYS A 37 2.28 -1.91 -2.51
N LEU A 38 2.77 -2.07 -3.72
CA LEU A 38 4.17 -2.32 -4.01
C LEU A 38 4.82 -0.99 -4.39
N TRP A 39 5.86 -0.64 -3.66
CA TRP A 39 6.56 0.63 -3.85
C TRP A 39 7.95 0.42 -4.45
N PHE A 40 8.31 1.25 -5.42
CA PHE A 40 9.68 1.42 -5.86
C PHE A 40 10.37 2.49 -4.99
N TYR A 41 11.42 2.08 -4.28
CA TYR A 41 12.23 2.96 -3.44
C TYR A 41 13.35 3.63 -4.23
N LEU A 42 13.37 4.96 -4.22
CA LEU A 42 14.43 5.76 -4.83
C LEU A 42 15.23 6.49 -3.73
N PRO A 43 16.44 6.01 -3.40
CA PRO A 43 17.29 6.70 -2.42
C PRO A 43 17.75 8.05 -2.97
N GLN A 44 17.67 9.10 -2.14
CA GLN A 44 18.23 10.42 -2.47
C GLN A 44 18.99 10.99 -1.27
N PRO A 45 20.04 11.81 -1.48
CA PRO A 45 20.89 12.31 -0.41
C PRO A 45 20.15 13.08 0.69
N ASN A 46 19.08 13.80 0.32
CA ASN A 46 18.36 14.68 1.25
C ASN A 46 16.99 14.12 1.66
N GLN A 47 16.34 13.34 0.80
CA GLN A 47 14.99 12.83 1.05
C GLN A 47 14.63 11.70 0.08
N SER A 48 14.66 10.46 0.57
CA SER A 48 14.24 9.30 -0.23
C SER A 48 12.74 9.32 -0.53
N ARG A 49 12.36 8.71 -1.65
CA ARG A 49 10.99 8.72 -2.17
C ARG A 49 10.51 7.31 -2.49
N LEU A 50 9.20 7.10 -2.35
CA LEU A 50 8.51 5.91 -2.84
C LEU A 50 7.59 6.30 -4.00
N TYR A 51 7.63 5.49 -5.06
CA TYR A 51 6.76 5.58 -6.22
C TYR A 51 5.95 4.31 -6.34
N PHE A 52 4.69 4.41 -6.72
CA PHE A 52 3.85 3.23 -6.90
C PHE A 52 4.39 2.39 -8.06
N LEU A 53 4.60 1.11 -7.80
CA LEU A 53 4.99 0.13 -8.79
C LEU A 53 3.80 -0.74 -9.20
N ASP A 54 3.05 -1.22 -8.22
CA ASP A 54 1.84 -2.01 -8.41
C ASP A 54 1.01 -2.03 -7.11
N GLY A 55 -0.19 -2.59 -7.13
CA GLY A 55 -1.04 -2.66 -5.95
C GLY A 55 -2.39 -3.29 -6.23
N TYR A 56 -3.06 -3.66 -5.15
CA TYR A 56 -4.40 -4.21 -5.19
C TYR A 56 -5.25 -3.58 -4.09
N TYR A 57 -6.52 -3.32 -4.40
CA TYR A 57 -7.53 -2.86 -3.46
C TYR A 57 -8.72 -3.83 -3.55
N ASP A 58 -9.12 -4.38 -2.41
CA ASP A 58 -10.27 -5.27 -2.32
C ASP A 58 -11.56 -4.45 -2.16
N GLU A 59 -12.39 -4.49 -3.20
CA GLU A 59 -13.69 -3.81 -3.19
C GLU A 59 -14.75 -4.60 -2.41
N GLU A 60 -14.65 -5.93 -2.30
CA GLU A 60 -15.71 -6.77 -1.73
C GLU A 60 -15.92 -6.51 -0.24
N THR A 61 -14.88 -6.10 0.49
CA THR A 61 -14.99 -5.75 1.91
C THR A 61 -15.78 -4.45 2.15
N ASN A 62 -15.95 -3.59 1.14
CA ASN A 62 -16.48 -2.23 1.29
C ASN A 62 -17.68 -1.91 0.38
N ALA A 63 -18.16 -2.85 -0.44
CA ALA A 63 -19.17 -2.59 -1.47
C ALA A 63 -20.57 -3.07 -1.09
N ILE A 64 -21.29 -2.28 -0.28
CA ILE A 64 -22.75 -2.29 -0.32
C ILE A 64 -23.21 -1.23 -1.35
N GLY A 65 -23.30 -1.62 -2.63
CA GLY A 65 -24.31 -1.08 -3.55
C GLY A 65 -24.03 0.18 -4.39
N SER A 66 -22.87 0.34 -5.04
CA SER A 66 -22.72 1.39 -6.08
C SER A 66 -21.91 0.96 -7.31
N SER A 67 -22.43 1.26 -8.50
CA SER A 67 -21.84 0.94 -9.82
C SER A 67 -20.72 1.89 -10.28
N THR A 68 -20.33 2.86 -9.44
CA THR A 68 -19.26 3.85 -9.72
C THR A 68 -17.97 3.60 -8.94
N GLY A 69 -17.85 2.43 -8.29
CA GLY A 69 -16.78 2.14 -7.34
C GLY A 69 -16.99 2.89 -6.01
N SER A 70 -16.54 2.30 -4.90
CA SER A 70 -16.59 2.97 -3.60
C SER A 70 -15.76 4.26 -3.61
N LEU A 71 -16.07 5.22 -2.73
CA LEU A 71 -15.20 6.40 -2.54
C LEU A 71 -13.76 5.96 -2.25
N ALA A 72 -13.59 4.91 -1.45
CA ALA A 72 -12.31 4.31 -1.11
C ALA A 72 -11.53 3.84 -2.35
N ARG A 73 -12.22 3.19 -3.31
CA ARG A 73 -11.60 2.77 -4.56
C ARG A 73 -11.08 3.95 -5.38
N ARG A 74 -11.89 4.99 -5.54
CA ARG A 74 -11.49 6.20 -6.28
C ARG A 74 -10.29 6.89 -5.62
N LEU A 75 -10.34 7.02 -4.30
CA LEU A 75 -9.22 7.57 -3.54
C LEU A 75 -7.97 6.69 -3.64
N PHE A 76 -8.10 5.36 -3.69
CA PHE A 76 -6.96 4.47 -3.93
C PHE A 76 -6.32 4.72 -5.31
N ASP A 77 -7.14 4.83 -6.35
CA ASP A 77 -6.67 5.06 -7.73
C ASP A 77 -5.93 6.40 -7.87
N GLU A 78 -6.32 7.42 -7.11
CA GLU A 78 -5.62 8.71 -7.02
C GLU A 78 -4.40 8.63 -6.09
N TYR A 79 -4.53 8.00 -4.93
CA TYR A 79 -3.46 7.81 -3.93
C TYR A 79 -2.23 7.14 -4.53
N ARG A 80 -2.42 6.13 -5.38
CA ARG A 80 -1.31 5.44 -6.06
C ARG A 80 -0.55 6.31 -7.07
N GLN A 81 -1.09 7.46 -7.47
CA GLN A 81 -0.38 8.39 -8.36
C GLN A 81 0.52 9.37 -7.58
N GLU A 82 0.44 9.38 -6.25
CA GLU A 82 1.21 10.27 -5.41
C GLU A 82 2.66 9.82 -5.21
N VAL A 83 3.49 10.78 -4.83
CA VAL A 83 4.86 10.55 -4.39
C VAL A 83 4.90 10.59 -2.86
N PHE A 84 5.53 9.60 -2.25
CA PHE A 84 5.64 9.52 -0.79
C PHE A 84 7.07 9.81 -0.36
N PHE A 85 7.21 10.75 0.56
CA PHE A 85 8.49 11.08 1.15
C PHE A 85 8.75 10.23 2.38
N ILE A 86 9.91 9.58 2.44
CA ILE A 86 10.31 8.86 3.63
C ILE A 86 10.93 9.86 4.61
N VAL A 87 10.38 9.90 5.81
CA VAL A 87 10.86 10.77 6.90
C VAL A 87 11.14 9.90 8.11
N ASN A 88 12.40 9.83 8.54
CA ASN A 88 12.87 8.99 9.65
C ASN A 88 12.47 7.51 9.50
N ASP A 89 12.70 6.94 8.31
CA ASP A 89 12.38 5.55 7.95
C ASP A 89 10.90 5.16 8.11
N ARG A 90 10.01 6.15 8.16
CA ARG A 90 8.57 5.93 8.21
C ARG A 90 8.00 5.80 6.81
N VAL A 91 7.05 4.89 6.68
CA VAL A 91 6.40 4.51 5.43
C VAL A 91 4.89 4.59 5.58
N PRO A 92 4.13 4.74 4.49
CA PRO A 92 2.67 4.73 4.54
C PRO A 92 2.14 3.36 4.98
N GLY A 93 1.48 3.31 6.14
CA GLY A 93 0.83 2.11 6.68
C GLY A 93 1.82 1.09 7.25
N MET A 94 1.47 -0.19 7.17
CA MET A 94 2.35 -1.32 7.47
C MET A 94 3.14 -1.69 6.22
N ALA A 95 4.46 -1.83 6.33
CA ALA A 95 5.32 -2.21 5.21
C ALA A 95 6.30 -3.32 5.57
N PHE A 96 6.82 -3.97 4.53
CA PHE A 96 7.89 -4.94 4.63
C PHE A 96 9.03 -4.50 3.72
N VAL A 97 10.27 -4.55 4.21
CA VAL A 97 11.46 -4.29 3.38
C VAL A 97 12.52 -5.32 3.75
N ASN A 98 13.07 -6.01 2.74
CA ASN A 98 14.06 -7.07 2.94
C ASN A 98 13.58 -8.11 3.97
N GLU A 99 12.34 -8.58 3.81
CA GLU A 99 11.68 -9.56 4.68
C GLU A 99 11.46 -9.13 6.16
N GLN A 100 11.79 -7.89 6.51
CA GLN A 100 11.56 -7.35 7.85
C GLN A 100 10.25 -6.56 7.89
N LEU A 101 9.42 -6.81 8.91
CA LEU A 101 8.25 -6.01 9.21
C LEU A 101 8.70 -4.62 9.70
N TYR A 102 8.23 -3.57 9.03
CA TYR A 102 8.45 -2.19 9.44
C TYR A 102 7.32 -1.72 10.33
N ARG A 103 7.62 -0.66 11.08
CA ARG A 103 6.68 -0.03 12.00
C ARG A 103 5.45 0.48 11.24
N GLU A 104 4.29 -0.05 11.63
CA GLU A 104 2.99 0.50 11.25
C GLU A 104 2.78 1.86 11.91
N LEU A 105 2.29 2.82 11.12
CA LEU A 105 1.89 4.14 11.61
C LEU A 105 0.40 4.15 11.94
N ASN A 106 0.03 4.70 13.10
CA ASN A 106 -1.37 4.95 13.39
C ASN A 106 -1.93 6.11 12.56
N GLU A 107 -3.26 6.27 12.56
CA GLU A 107 -3.94 7.32 11.77
C GLU A 107 -3.36 8.72 11.99
N SER A 108 -3.10 9.12 13.25
CA SER A 108 -2.54 10.45 13.55
C SER A 108 -1.13 10.65 12.95
N GLU A 109 -0.32 9.59 12.94
CA GLU A 109 1.01 9.60 12.32
C GLU A 109 0.91 9.63 10.79
N LEU A 110 -0.03 8.90 10.20
CA LEU A 110 -0.32 8.92 8.77
C LEU A 110 -0.77 10.32 8.31
N GLN A 111 -1.71 10.94 9.05
CA GLN A 111 -2.18 12.30 8.76
C GLN A 111 -1.04 13.32 8.83
N ARG A 112 -0.14 13.20 9.80
CA ARG A 112 1.02 14.08 9.93
C ARG A 112 2.04 13.91 8.79
N MET A 113 2.13 12.71 8.23
CA MET A 113 3.06 12.40 7.13
C MET A 113 2.51 12.71 5.75
N ALA A 114 1.19 12.80 5.60
CA ALA A 114 0.57 13.09 4.31
C ALA A 114 1.06 14.43 3.74
N SER A 115 1.69 14.38 2.56
CA SER A 115 2.13 15.55 1.80
C SER A 115 1.09 16.01 0.78
N ALA A 116 0.08 15.20 0.50
CA ALA A 116 -0.99 15.49 -0.46
C ALA A 116 -2.38 15.31 0.18
N ALA A 117 -3.36 16.08 -0.31
CA ALA A 117 -4.73 16.02 0.19
C ALA A 117 -5.37 14.64 -0.02
N VAL A 118 -5.08 13.97 -1.15
CA VAL A 118 -5.59 12.63 -1.43
C VAL A 118 -5.07 11.59 -0.42
N GLN A 119 -3.81 11.70 0.04
CA GLN A 119 -3.26 10.81 1.07
C GLN A 119 -4.05 10.95 2.37
N GLN A 120 -4.33 12.19 2.80
CA GLN A 120 -5.12 12.47 4.01
C GLN A 120 -6.53 11.90 3.89
N GLN A 121 -7.19 12.09 2.74
CA GLN A 121 -8.54 11.60 2.49
C GLN A 121 -8.57 10.07 2.45
N PHE A 122 -7.61 9.45 1.77
CA PHE A 122 -7.53 7.99 1.68
C PHE A 122 -7.36 7.36 3.05
N TYR A 123 -6.44 7.87 3.89
CA TYR A 123 -6.23 7.35 5.24
C TYR A 123 -7.46 7.44 6.15
N LYS A 124 -8.32 8.45 5.99
CA LYS A 124 -9.58 8.59 6.78
C LYS A 124 -10.66 7.61 6.36
N VAL A 125 -10.59 7.10 5.14
CA VAL A 125 -11.61 6.22 4.58
C VAL A 125 -11.28 4.75 4.82
N ILE A 126 -9.99 4.41 4.93
CA ILE A 126 -9.52 3.02 5.05
C ILE A 126 -9.14 2.58 6.46
N ASN A 127 -9.01 3.50 7.43
CA ASN A 127 -8.71 3.21 8.83
C ASN A 127 -9.94 3.41 9.72
#